data_AF-A0A2V8M6U0-F1
#
_entry.id   AF-A0A2V8M6U0-F1
#
_cell.length_a   1.000
_cell.length_b   1.000
_cell.length_c   1.000
_cell.angle_alpha   90.00
_cell.angle_beta   90.00
_cell.angle_gamma   90.00
#
_symmetry.space_group_name_H-M   'P 1'
#
loop_
_entity.id
_entity.type
_entity.pdbx_description
1 polymer ?
#
loop_
_entity_poly.entity_id
_entity_poly.type
_entity_poly.pdbx_seq_one_letter_code
_entity_poly.pdbx_strand_id
1 'polypeptide(L)'
;TGMFALPSEIRFNCSCPDSARMCKHVAAVLYGIGARLDEKPELLFTLRNVDQQDLITKAGSSLTKPKTSKVLEVDNLSELFGIEIAEPKRKRTRRRSTHTG
;
A
#
# COMPACT_ATOMS: atom_id res chain seq x y z
N THR A 1 -8.22 13.19 10.57
CA THR A 1 -7.89 13.59 9.18
C THR A 1 -7.50 12.35 8.42
N GLY A 2 -8.09 12.10 7.25
CA GLY A 2 -7.75 10.95 6.40
C GLY A 2 -6.46 11.19 5.61
N MET A 3 -5.93 10.16 4.94
CA MET A 3 -4.73 10.28 4.08
C MET A 3 -4.99 11.19 2.87
N PHE A 4 -6.22 11.21 2.36
CA PHE A 4 -6.66 12.06 1.27
C PHE A 4 -7.37 13.30 1.78
N ALA A 5 -7.30 14.38 1.00
CA ALA A 5 -7.97 15.63 1.33
C ALA A 5 -9.48 15.47 1.11
N LEU A 6 -10.28 16.01 2.01
CA LEU A 6 -11.72 16.16 1.79
C LEU A 6 -11.96 17.19 0.68
N PRO A 7 -13.08 17.10 -0.07
CA PRO A 7 -13.40 18.10 -1.09
C PRO A 7 -13.39 19.56 -0.58
N SER A 8 -13.73 19.77 0.70
CA SER A 8 -13.71 21.09 1.36
C SER A 8 -12.30 21.61 1.69
N GLU A 9 -11.30 20.73 1.72
CA GLU A 9 -9.89 21.06 2.00
C GLU A 9 -9.12 21.44 0.73
N ILE A 10 -9.69 21.17 -0.46
CA ILE A 10 -9.06 21.48 -1.75
C ILE A 10 -9.40 22.92 -2.14
N ARG A 11 -8.36 23.76 -2.19
CA ARG A 11 -8.45 25.15 -2.65
C ARG A 11 -7.65 25.31 -3.94
N PHE A 12 -8.25 25.94 -4.93
CA PHE A 12 -7.60 26.27 -6.20
C PHE A 12 -8.09 27.63 -6.68
N ASN A 13 -7.23 28.32 -7.43
CA ASN A 13 -7.56 29.55 -8.13
C ASN A 13 -6.87 29.52 -9.50
N CYS A 14 -7.56 30.00 -10.54
CA CYS A 14 -6.99 30.09 -11.87
C CYS A 14 -7.28 31.48 -12.44
N SER A 15 -6.28 32.10 -13.08
CA SER A 15 -6.40 33.43 -13.69
C SER A 15 -6.90 33.40 -15.14
N CYS A 16 -7.41 32.26 -15.61
CA CYS A 16 -7.92 32.15 -16.97
C CYS A 16 -9.29 32.82 -17.13
N PRO A 17 -9.69 33.22 -18.35
CA PRO A 17 -10.97 33.88 -18.60
C PRO A 17 -12.20 32.96 -18.49
N ASP A 18 -12.01 31.71 -18.05
CA ASP A 18 -13.11 30.76 -17.79
C ASP A 18 -13.71 31.04 -16.40
N SER A 19 -15.00 31.38 -16.37
CA SER A 19 -15.75 31.73 -15.16
C SER A 19 -16.18 30.53 -14.32
N ALA A 20 -15.92 29.29 -14.77
CA ALA A 20 -16.23 28.11 -13.99
C ALA A 20 -15.37 28.02 -12.71
N ARG A 21 -15.99 27.63 -11.59
CA ARG A 21 -15.26 27.39 -10.33
C ARG A 21 -14.10 26.42 -10.55
N MET A 22 -14.34 25.36 -11.32
CA MET A 22 -13.32 24.39 -11.76
C MET A 22 -13.23 24.42 -13.29
N CYS A 23 -12.37 25.30 -13.82
CA CYS A 23 -12.09 25.37 -15.25
C CYS A 23 -11.29 24.15 -15.73
N LYS A 24 -11.18 23.99 -17.06
CA LYS A 24 -10.39 22.91 -17.68
C LYS A 24 -8.91 22.90 -17.25
N HIS A 25 -8.33 24.06 -16.93
CA HIS A 25 -6.94 24.15 -16.48
C HIS A 25 -6.78 23.58 -15.07
N VAL A 26 -7.68 23.96 -14.15
CA VAL A 26 -7.70 23.38 -12.79
C VAL A 26 -7.88 21.88 -12.88
N ALA A 27 -8.82 21.40 -13.71
CA ALA A 27 -9.03 19.98 -13.92
C ALA A 27 -7.77 19.27 -14.46
N ALA A 28 -7.11 19.83 -15.47
CA ALA A 28 -5.87 19.29 -16.03
C ALA A 28 -4.73 19.24 -15.01
N VAL A 29 -4.58 20.28 -14.19
CA VAL A 29 -3.57 20.32 -13.12
C VAL A 29 -3.86 19.26 -12.06
N LEU A 30 -5.11 19.16 -11.58
CA LEU A 30 -5.50 18.13 -10.60
C LEU A 30 -5.30 16.71 -11.14
N TYR A 31 -5.63 16.47 -12.41
CA TYR A 31 -5.37 15.20 -13.07
C TYR A 31 -3.87 14.90 -13.15
N GLY A 32 -3.05 15.89 -13.54
CA GLY A 32 -1.59 15.73 -13.57
C GLY A 32 -0.96 15.52 -12.19
N ILE A 33 -1.57 16.03 -11.11
CA ILE A 33 -1.19 15.69 -9.74
C ILE A 33 -1.55 14.24 -9.45
N GLY A 34 -2.79 13.83 -9.75
CA GLY A 34 -3.25 12.44 -9.58
C GLY A 34 -2.35 11.43 -10.29
N ALA A 35 -2.05 11.65 -11.57
CA ALA A 35 -1.17 10.78 -12.34
C ALA A 35 0.22 10.62 -11.71
N ARG A 36 0.81 11.70 -11.16
CA ARG A 36 2.10 11.62 -10.46
C ARG A 36 2.01 10.85 -9.15
N LEU A 37 0.90 10.95 -8.43
CA LEU A 37 0.66 10.19 -7.21
C LEU A 37 0.39 8.70 -7.51
N ASP A 38 -0.26 8.39 -8.63
CA ASP A 38 -0.46 7.00 -9.07
C ASP A 38 0.87 6.33 -9.43
N GLU A 39 1.78 7.06 -10.08
CA GLU A 39 3.14 6.56 -10.38
C GLU A 39 4.04 6.47 -9.14
N LYS A 40 3.89 7.40 -8.19
CA LYS A 40 4.75 7.55 -6.99
C LYS A 40 3.90 7.81 -5.74
N PRO A 41 3.23 6.78 -5.20
CA PRO A 41 2.31 6.94 -4.08
C PRO A 41 2.99 7.44 -2.80
N GLU A 42 4.30 7.21 -2.64
CA GLU A 42 5.09 7.66 -1.49
C GLU A 42 5.11 9.18 -1.32
N LEU A 43 4.91 9.94 -2.41
CA LEU A 43 4.81 11.40 -2.36
C LEU A 43 3.65 11.88 -1.48
N LEU A 44 2.59 11.08 -1.33
CA LEU A 44 1.47 11.42 -0.47
C LEU A 44 1.89 11.45 1.02
N PHE A 45 2.77 10.54 1.44
CA PHE A 45 3.31 10.54 2.79
C PHE A 45 4.19 11.77 3.03
N THR A 46 5.02 12.15 2.05
CA THR A 46 5.79 13.40 2.11
C THR A 46 4.89 14.62 2.24
N LEU A 47 3.85 14.73 1.41
CA LEU A 47 2.88 15.84 1.47
C LEU A 47 2.12 15.90 2.81
N ARG A 48 1.91 14.76 3.46
CA ARG A 48 1.28 14.67 4.79
C ARG A 48 2.25 14.75 5.95
N ASN A 49 3.55 14.84 5.68
CA ASN A 49 4.61 14.80 6.69
C ASN A 49 4.49 13.57 7.61
N VAL A 50 4.27 12.39 7.01
CA VAL A 50 4.13 11.11 7.71
C VAL A 50 5.26 10.17 7.27
N ASP A 51 5.86 9.46 8.23
CA ASP A 51 6.77 8.34 7.93
C ASP A 51 5.95 7.06 7.67
N GLN A 52 6.20 6.41 6.53
CA GLN A 52 5.55 5.16 6.17
C GLN A 52 5.87 4.03 7.17
N GLN A 53 7.07 3.99 7.75
CA GLN A 53 7.46 2.95 8.71
C GLN A 53 6.65 3.04 10.02
N ASP A 54 6.32 4.26 10.44
CA ASP A 54 5.45 4.48 11.59
C ASP A 54 4.03 3.95 11.35
N LEU A 55 3.52 4.10 10.12
CA LEU A 55 2.21 3.56 9.73
C LEU A 55 2.20 2.03 9.76
N ILE A 56 3.25 1.39 9.22
CA ILE A 56 3.38 -0.07 9.19
C ILE A 56 3.50 -0.62 10.62
N THR A 57 4.30 0.02 11.46
CA THR A 57 4.51 -0.41 12.86
C THR A 57 3.21 -0.34 13.65
N LYS A 58 2.44 0.76 13.49
CA LYS A 58 1.12 0.90 14.13
C LYS A 58 0.13 -0.14 13.61
N ALA A 59 0.05 -0.33 12.29
CA ALA A 59 -0.85 -1.33 11.70
C ALA A 59 -0.51 -2.76 12.17
N GLY A 60 0.78 -3.11 12.21
CA GLY A 60 1.27 -4.43 12.62
C GLY A 60 0.99 -4.74 14.09
N SER A 61 0.98 -3.74 14.97
CA SER A 61 0.70 -3.94 16.40
C SER A 61 -0.71 -4.48 16.67
N SER A 62 -1.67 -4.18 15.80
CA SER A 62 -3.05 -4.70 15.88
C SER A 62 -3.21 -6.07 15.22
N LEU A 63 -2.21 -6.57 14.50
CA LEU A 63 -2.24 -7.89 13.87
C LEU A 63 -1.86 -8.93 14.93
N THR A 64 -2.83 -9.72 15.36
CA THR A 64 -2.55 -10.92 16.15
C THR A 64 -1.84 -11.94 15.28
N LYS A 65 -0.80 -12.61 15.82
CA LYS A 65 -0.13 -13.71 15.11
C LYS A 65 -1.18 -14.70 14.63
N PRO A 66 -1.16 -15.13 13.36
CA PRO A 66 -2.13 -16.07 12.84
C PRO A 66 -2.12 -17.34 13.70
N LYS A 67 -3.30 -17.77 14.16
CA LYS A 67 -3.44 -19.10 14.80
C LYS A 67 -2.99 -20.14 13.78
N THR A 68 -2.22 -21.14 14.20
CA THR A 68 -1.65 -22.19 13.33
C THR A 68 -2.70 -22.89 12.46
N SER A 69 -3.95 -22.95 12.92
CA SER A 69 -5.09 -23.48 12.17
C SER A 69 -5.56 -22.64 10.98
N LYS A 70 -5.09 -21.41 10.82
CA LYS A 70 -5.43 -20.50 9.71
C LYS A 70 -4.27 -20.27 8.72
N VAL A 71 -3.22 -21.09 8.79
CA VAL A 71 -2.12 -21.04 7.81
C VAL A 71 -2.49 -21.93 6.64
N LEU A 72 -2.70 -21.34 5.46
CA LEU A 72 -2.95 -22.07 4.22
C LEU A 72 -1.66 -22.80 3.79
N GLU A 73 -1.80 -24.06 3.43
CA GLU A 73 -0.70 -24.83 2.84
C GLU A 73 -0.40 -24.28 1.43
N VAL A 74 0.90 -24.22 1.10
CA VAL A 74 1.40 -23.60 -0.13
C VAL A 74 0.77 -24.23 -1.38
N ASP A 75 0.49 -25.54 -1.31
CA ASP A 75 -0.05 -26.33 -2.41
C ASP A 75 -1.51 -25.94 -2.75
N ASN A 76 -2.24 -25.32 -1.81
CA ASN A 76 -3.61 -24.87 -2.00
C ASN A 76 -3.72 -23.40 -2.49
N LEU A 77 -2.59 -22.69 -2.65
CA LEU A 77 -2.62 -21.28 -3.00
C LEU A 77 -2.92 -21.06 -4.49
N SER A 78 -2.35 -21.88 -5.39
CA SER A 78 -2.56 -21.74 -6.83
C SER A 78 -4.02 -21.97 -7.22
N GLU A 79 -4.68 -22.94 -6.58
CA GLU A 79 -6.10 -23.25 -6.79
C GLU A 79 -7.02 -22.15 -6.24
N LEU A 80 -6.74 -21.65 -5.03
CA LEU A 80 -7.56 -20.60 -4.41
C LEU A 80 -7.52 -19.29 -5.18
N PHE A 81 -6.34 -18.90 -5.68
CA PHE A 81 -6.15 -17.61 -6.35
C PHE A 81 -6.22 -17.70 -7.87
N GLY A 82 -6.29 -18.91 -8.46
CA GLY A 82 -6.36 -19.11 -9.91
C GLY A 82 -5.15 -18.56 -10.66
N ILE A 83 -3.99 -18.50 -9.99
CA ILE A 83 -2.74 -17.98 -10.53
C ILE A 83 -1.61 -18.99 -10.32
N GLU A 84 -0.68 -19.03 -11.28
CA GLU A 84 0.54 -19.83 -11.17
C GLU A 84 1.50 -19.15 -10.18
N ILE A 85 1.71 -19.77 -9.02
CA ILE A 85 2.63 -19.29 -7.98
C ILE A 85 3.95 -20.06 -8.10
N ALA A 86 5.06 -19.35 -8.26
CA ALA A 86 6.38 -19.96 -8.32
C ALA A 86 6.71 -20.73 -7.02
N GLU A 87 7.23 -21.95 -7.15
CA GLU A 87 7.56 -22.79 -6.00
C GLU A 87 8.61 -22.12 -5.08
N PRO A 88 8.36 -22.07 -3.76
CA PRO A 88 9.32 -21.48 -2.84
C PRO A 88 10.56 -22.38 -2.68
N LYS A 89 11.76 -21.80 -2.83
CA LYS A 89 13.03 -22.48 -2.51
C LYS A 89 13.10 -22.75 -1.00
N ARG A 90 12.71 -23.97 -0.58
CA ARG A 90 12.83 -24.43 0.82
C ARG A 90 14.31 -24.45 1.24
N LYS A 91 14.71 -23.53 2.13
CA LYS A 91 16.02 -23.62 2.79
C LYS A 91 15.98 -24.79 3.79
N ARG A 92 16.73 -25.85 3.50
CA ARG A 92 16.90 -27.00 4.39
C ARG A 92 17.58 -26.56 5.69
N THR A 93 16.84 -26.51 6.79
CA THR A 93 17.41 -26.41 8.13
C THR A 93 18.07 -27.75 8.49
N ARG A 94 19.40 -27.76 8.61
CA ARG A 94 20.17 -28.90 9.09
C ARG A 94 19.81 -29.18 10.56
N ARG A 95 19.07 -30.26 10.82
CA ARG A 95 18.90 -30.82 12.17
C ARG A 95 20.23 -31.42 12.62
N ARG A 96 20.85 -30.85 13.66
CA ARG A 96 21.98 -31.49 14.38
C ARG A 96 21.43 -32.69 15.15
N SER A 97 21.93 -33.89 14.88
CA SER A 97 21.66 -35.07 15.69
C SER A 97 22.49 -34.99 16.98
N THR A 98 21.83 -34.90 18.13
CA THR A 98 22.47 -35.15 19.43
C THR A 98 22.58 -36.66 19.61
N HIS A 99 23.81 -37.15 19.60
CA HIS A 99 24.16 -38.52 19.98
C HIS A 99 24.10 -38.60 21.51
N THR A 100 23.17 -39.40 22.05
CA THR A 100 23.17 -39.80 23.46
C THR A 100 23.68 -41.23 23.53
N GLY A 101 24.83 -41.41 24.20
CA GLY A 101 25.27 -42.67 24.77
C GLY A 101 24.85 -42.77 26.23
#